data_AF-A0A6V7M6M2-F1
#
_entry.id   AF-A0A6V7M6M2-F1
#
_cell.length_a   1.000
_cell.length_b   1.000
_cell.length_c   1.000
_cell.angle_alpha   90.00
_cell.angle_beta   90.00
_cell.angle_gamma   90.00
#
_symmetry.space_group_name_H-M   'P 1'
#
loop_
_entity.id
_entity.type
_entity.pdbx_description
1 polymer ?
#
loop_
_entity_poly.entity_id
_entity_poly.type
_entity_poly.pdbx_seq_one_letter_code
_entity_poly.pdbx_strand_id
1 'polypeptide(L)' 'DGKALLCYYERPDQEGPKLSDVSLVEIATKKDCDELADILAKVNGILGVVEKVRHLYLIGQSKIHVDKVNGLGDFFEIE' A
#
# COMPACT_ATOMS: atom_id res chain seq x y z
N ASP A 1 9.66 -7.14 -13.56
CA ASP A 1 8.47 -7.90 -13.09
C ASP A 1 7.57 -7.11 -12.13
N GLY A 2 7.68 -5.78 -12.11
CA GLY A 2 6.88 -4.95 -11.18
C GLY A 2 5.43 -4.87 -11.63
N LYS A 3 4.51 -5.30 -10.76
CA LYS A 3 3.08 -5.08 -10.91
C LYS A 3 2.70 -3.74 -10.29
N ALA A 4 1.87 -2.98 -10.98
CA ALA A 4 1.21 -1.81 -10.40
C ALA A 4 -0.14 -2.23 -9.85
N LEU A 5 -0.43 -1.90 -8.60
CA LEU A 5 -1.72 -2.19 -7.95
C LEU A 5 -2.32 -0.87 -7.44
N LEU A 6 -3.61 -0.66 -7.70
CA LEU A 6 -4.42 0.25 -6.91
C LEU A 6 -4.91 -0.51 -5.68
N CYS A 7 -4.61 0.03 -4.50
CA CYS A 7 -5.04 -0.54 -3.22
C CYS A 7 -6.04 0.41 -2.54
N TYR A 8 -7.27 -0.04 -2.34
CA TYR A 8 -8.26 0.64 -1.49
C TYR A 8 -8.40 -0.10 -0.17
N TYR A 9 -8.31 0.65 0.93
CA TYR A 9 -8.43 0.13 2.29
C TYR A 9 -9.65 0.75 2.95
N GLU A 10 -10.61 -0.09 3.33
CA GLU A 10 -11.70 0.31 4.23
C GLU A 10 -11.39 -0.23 5.62
N ARG A 11 -11.20 0.67 6.58
CA ARG A 11 -10.81 0.31 7.95
C ARG A 11 -11.23 1.40 8.95
N PRO A 12 -11.53 1.04 10.20
CA PRO A 12 -11.83 2.02 11.24
C PRO A 12 -10.60 2.86 11.61
N ASP A 13 -10.83 4.13 11.94
CA ASP A 13 -9.80 5.00 12.49
C ASP A 13 -9.66 4.75 14.01
N GLN A 14 -9.03 3.64 14.35
CA GLN A 14 -8.73 3.24 15.72
C GLN A 14 -7.24 2.95 15.92
N GLU A 15 -6.79 3.10 17.15
CA GLU A 15 -5.49 2.61 17.62
C GLU A 15 -5.52 1.09 17.85
N GLY A 16 -4.35 0.45 17.77
CA GLY A 16 -4.20 -0.99 17.94
C GLY A 16 -4.62 -1.82 16.70
N PRO A 17 -4.69 -3.15 16.84
CA PRO A 17 -5.07 -4.04 15.76
C PRO A 17 -6.46 -3.71 15.22
N LYS A 18 -6.59 -3.71 13.88
CA LYS A 18 -7.87 -3.43 13.20
C LYS A 18 -7.99 -4.22 11.92
N LEU A 19 -9.20 -4.67 11.65
CA LEU A 19 -9.54 -5.29 10.38
C LEU A 19 -9.49 -4.23 9.27
N SER A 20 -8.96 -4.63 8.13
CA SER A 20 -8.97 -3.82 6.92
C SER A 20 -9.57 -4.66 5.80
N ASP A 21 -10.67 -4.18 5.23
CA ASP A 21 -11.23 -4.74 4.02
C ASP A 21 -10.45 -4.14 2.83
N VAL A 22 -9.68 -4.99 2.15
CA VAL A 22 -8.75 -4.57 1.10
C VAL A 22 -9.29 -4.96 -0.26
N SER A 23 -9.44 -3.96 -1.13
CA SER A 23 -9.75 -4.15 -2.56
C SER A 23 -8.52 -3.81 -3.40
N LEU A 24 -8.10 -4.75 -4.25
CA LEU A 24 -6.92 -4.63 -5.09
C LEU A 24 -7.30 -4.70 -6.57
N VAL A 25 -6.76 -3.79 -7.38
CA VAL A 25 -6.88 -3.84 -8.84
C VAL A 25 -5.49 -3.79 -9.44
N GLU A 26 -5.16 -4.75 -10.30
CA GLU A 26 -3.92 -4.74 -11.07
C GLU A 26 -4.03 -3.80 -12.27
N ILE A 27 -3.03 -2.94 -12.45
CA ILE A 27 -2.95 -1.97 -13.53
C ILE A 27 -1.94 -2.48 -14.56
N ALA A 28 -2.42 -2.68 -15.79
CA ALA A 28 -1.71 -3.42 -16.81
C ALA A 28 -0.46 -2.70 -17.34
N THR A 29 -0.51 -1.37 -17.46
CA THR A 29 0.58 -0.59 -18.02
C THR A 29 0.99 0.55 -17.10
N LYS A 30 2.27 0.97 -17.23
CA LYS A 30 2.78 2.14 -16.52
C LYS A 30 1.99 3.40 -16.86
N LYS A 31 1.63 3.58 -18.13
CA LYS A 31 0.88 4.75 -18.58
C LYS A 31 -0.48 4.84 -17.89
N ASP A 32 -1.22 3.73 -17.81
CA ASP A 32 -2.53 3.71 -17.14
C ASP A 32 -2.37 4.01 -15.63
N CYS A 33 -1.28 3.55 -15.02
CA CYS A 33 -0.96 3.85 -13.62
C CYS A 33 -0.71 5.35 -13.41
N ASP A 34 0.08 5.98 -14.28
CA ASP A 34 0.40 7.40 -14.20
C ASP A 34 -0.86 8.25 -14.40
N GLU A 35 -1.68 7.95 -15.42
CA GLU A 35 -2.94 8.66 -15.70
C GLU A 35 -3.97 8.50 -14.56
N LEU A 36 -4.08 7.30 -13.98
CA LEU A 36 -4.96 7.03 -12.85
C LEU A 36 -4.52 7.78 -11.59
N ALA A 37 -3.21 7.80 -11.31
CA ALA A 37 -2.66 8.55 -10.18
C ALA A 37 -2.97 10.06 -10.31
N ASP A 38 -2.83 10.62 -11.51
CA ASP A 38 -3.16 12.02 -11.79
C ASP A 38 -4.64 12.34 -11.54
N ILE A 39 -5.54 11.44 -11.96
CA ILE A 39 -6.99 11.63 -11.74
C ILE A 39 -7.32 11.53 -10.25
N LEU A 40 -6.80 10.52 -9.54
CA LEU A 40 -7.05 10.34 -8.11
C LEU A 40 -6.50 11.53 -7.30
N ALA A 41 -5.33 12.06 -7.68
CA ALA A 41 -4.76 13.27 -7.07
C ALA A 41 -5.67 14.50 -7.25
N LYS A 42 -6.32 14.65 -8.42
CA LYS A 42 -7.27 15.76 -8.66
C LYS A 42 -8.57 15.61 -7.87
N VAL A 43 -9.06 14.38 -7.70
CA VAL A 43 -10.35 14.11 -7.03
C VAL A 43 -10.21 14.13 -5.51
N ASN A 44 -9.15 13.52 -4.96
CA ASN A 44 -8.98 13.34 -3.52
C ASN A 44 -7.90 14.23 -2.90
N GLY A 45 -7.03 14.82 -3.72
CA GLY A 45 -5.79 15.43 -3.25
C GLY A 45 -4.70 14.38 -2.94
N ILE A 46 -3.50 14.86 -2.64
CA ILE A 46 -2.37 14.06 -2.17
C ILE A 46 -2.04 14.50 -0.76
N LEU A 47 -2.21 13.62 0.22
CA LEU A 47 -1.80 13.89 1.61
C LEU A 47 -0.28 13.77 1.78
N GLY A 48 0.33 12.82 1.09
CA GLY A 48 1.76 12.58 1.11
C GLY A 48 2.14 11.38 0.24
N VAL A 49 3.44 11.22 -0.03
CA VAL A 49 4.00 10.10 -0.79
C VAL A 49 4.85 9.26 0.15
N VAL A 50 4.58 7.96 0.22
CA VAL A 50 5.34 7.00 1.03
C VAL A 50 6.15 6.10 0.11
N GLU A 51 7.45 6.31 0.08
CA GLU A 51 8.40 5.45 -0.63
C GLU A 51 9.03 4.45 0.35
N LYS A 52 9.00 3.16 0.01
CA LYS A 52 9.52 2.11 0.90
C LYS A 52 10.02 0.88 0.15
N VAL A 53 10.93 0.14 0.79
CA VAL A 53 11.32 -1.21 0.41
C VAL A 53 10.70 -2.19 1.39
N ARG A 54 9.94 -3.17 0.88
CA ARG A 54 9.26 -4.21 1.67
C ARG A 54 9.90 -5.57 1.44
N HIS A 55 10.27 -6.23 2.53
CA HIS A 55 10.53 -7.67 2.54
C HIS A 55 9.28 -8.38 3.08
N LEU A 56 8.65 -9.20 2.22
CA LEU A 56 7.48 -9.99 2.55
C LEU A 56 7.89 -11.43 2.87
N TYR A 57 7.50 -11.92 4.05
CA TYR A 57 7.66 -13.31 4.45
C TYR A 57 6.29 -13.95 4.67
N LEU A 58 6.16 -15.23 4.29
CA LEU A 58 4.96 -16.04 4.53
C LEU A 58 5.32 -17.11 5.56
N ILE A 59 4.71 -17.06 6.74
CA ILE A 59 4.90 -18.06 7.80
C ILE A 59 3.53 -18.63 8.18
N GLY A 60 3.24 -19.85 7.71
CA GLY A 60 1.92 -20.44 7.84
C GLY A 60 0.88 -19.60 7.11
N GLN A 61 -0.13 -19.12 7.83
CA GLN A 61 -1.17 -18.23 7.30
C GLN A 61 -0.83 -16.74 7.43
N SER A 62 0.26 -16.41 8.13
CA SER A 62 0.62 -15.02 8.42
C SER A 62 1.55 -14.45 7.35
N LYS A 63 1.30 -13.21 6.98
CA LYS A 63 2.19 -12.38 6.18
C LYS A 63 2.94 -11.45 7.11
N ILE A 64 4.26 -11.42 6.96
CA ILE A 64 5.12 -10.54 7.74
C ILE A 64 5.73 -9.52 6.79
N HIS A 65 5.50 -8.25 7.06
CA HIS A 65 6.10 -7.13 6.34
C HIS A 65 7.24 -6.54 7.18
N VAL A 66 8.44 -6.54 6.61
CA VAL A 66 9.58 -5.78 7.13
C VAL A 66 9.85 -4.64 6.16
N ASP A 67 9.48 -3.43 6.56
CA ASP A 67 9.45 -2.26 5.70
C ASP A 67 10.54 -1.26 6.11
N LYS A 68 11.37 -0.84 5.16
CA LYS A 68 12.22 0.34 5.30
C LYS A 68 11.59 1.50 4.56
N VAL A 69 11.11 2.50 5.30
CA VAL A 69 10.38 3.65 4.76
C VAL A 69 11.30 4.86 4.69
N ASN A 70 11.40 5.45 3.49
CA ASN A 70 12.25 6.60 3.23
C ASN A 70 11.83 7.78 4.13
N GLY A 71 12.78 8.33 4.90
CA GLY A 71 12.55 9.45 5.82
C GLY A 71 11.83 9.12 7.14
N LEU A 72 11.33 7.89 7.35
CA LEU A 72 10.62 7.50 8.58
C LEU A 72 11.29 6.35 9.36
N GLY A 73 12.13 5.56 8.72
CA GLY A 73 12.86 4.46 9.37
C GLY A 73 12.25 3.08 9.09
N ASP A 74 12.46 2.15 10.01
CA ASP A 74 12.12 0.74 9.84
C ASP A 74 10.83 0.37 10.59
N PHE A 75 9.97 -0.40 9.93
CA PHE A 75 8.65 -0.81 10.41
C PHE A 75 8.45 -2.32 10.26
N PHE A 76 7.60 -2.88 11.12
CA PHE A 76 7.26 -4.29 11.16
C PHE A 76 5.75 -4.46 11.31
N GLU A 77 5.15 -5.30 10.47
CA GLU A 77 3.71 -5.58 10.48
C GLU A 77 3.45 -7.07 10.27
N ILE A 78 2.40 -7.59 10.91
CA ILE A 78 1.92 -8.97 10.76
C ILE A 78 0.45 -8.91 10.35
N GLU A 79 0.11 -9.55 9.24
CA GLU A 79 -1.26 -9.82 8.80
C GLU A 79 -1.57 -11.32 8.92
#